data_AF-A0A7W0EX44-F1
#
_entry.id   AF-A0A7W0EX44-F1
#
_cell.length_a   1.000
_cell.length_b   1.000
_cell.length_c   1.000
_cell.angle_alpha   90.00
_cell.angle_beta   90.00
_cell.angle_gamma   90.00
#
_symmetry.space_group_name_H-M   'P 1'
#
loop_
_entity.id
_entity.type
_entity.pdbx_description
1 polymer ?
#
loop_
_entity_poly.entity_id
_entity_poly.type
_entity_poly.pdbx_seq_one_letter_code
_entity_poly.pdbx_strand_id
1 'polypeptide(L)'
;MDRKKLAVLHIAKKQLGLDADTYRAALLAHGGVESSSELNEDGFLRVVKHFESCGFVSRFNPVGKRPNRPGMATDAQIKKIYAQWWSIGWAEKGREMKALRGFLQKRFRVDHENFLTFEKAHSVIEALKKIGERDGNDSRNREIDGGVSSTPKRGPEK
;
A
#
# COMPACT_ATOMS: atom_id res chain seq x y z
N MET A 1 -26.01 1.45 3.49
CA MET A 1 -25.23 0.58 2.60
C MET A 1 -25.19 1.15 1.18
N ASP A 2 -24.06 1.07 0.46
CA ASP A 2 -23.90 1.67 -0.89
C ASP A 2 -24.60 0.83 -1.97
N ARG A 3 -25.24 1.49 -2.95
CA ARG A 3 -26.00 0.82 -4.03
C ARG A 3 -25.13 -0.13 -4.86
N LYS A 4 -23.84 0.20 -5.06
CA LYS A 4 -22.89 -0.67 -5.79
C LYS A 4 -22.61 -1.95 -5.01
N LYS A 5 -22.48 -1.86 -3.68
CA LYS A 5 -22.25 -3.02 -2.80
C LYS A 5 -23.46 -3.96 -2.80
N LEU A 6 -24.67 -3.42 -2.76
CA LEU A 6 -25.90 -4.22 -2.92
C LEU A 6 -25.94 -4.93 -4.28
N ALA A 7 -25.59 -4.24 -5.36
CA ALA A 7 -25.55 -4.85 -6.69
C ALA A 7 -24.56 -6.03 -6.74
N VAL A 8 -23.40 -5.92 -6.09
CA VAL A 8 -22.41 -7.01 -6.02
C VAL A 8 -22.99 -8.26 -5.37
N LEU A 9 -23.71 -8.12 -4.25
CA LEU A 9 -24.32 -9.26 -3.56
C LEU A 9 -25.42 -9.94 -4.41
N HIS A 10 -26.23 -9.15 -5.12
CA HIS A 10 -27.25 -9.70 -6.02
C HIS A 10 -26.63 -10.40 -7.24
N ILE A 11 -25.53 -9.86 -7.78
CA ILE A 11 -24.76 -10.53 -8.84
C ILE A 11 -24.17 -11.83 -8.30
N ALA A 12 -23.60 -11.83 -7.09
CA ALA A 12 -23.05 -13.03 -6.46
C ALA A 12 -24.13 -14.12 -6.27
N LYS A 13 -25.31 -13.74 -5.75
CA LYS A 13 -26.47 -14.64 -5.65
C LYS A 13 -26.79 -15.29 -7.00
N LYS A 14 -26.86 -14.50 -8.07
CA LYS A 14 -27.18 -14.98 -9.42
C LYS A 14 -26.08 -15.87 -10.00
N GLN A 15 -24.82 -15.50 -9.82
CA GLN A 15 -23.66 -16.23 -10.35
C GLN A 15 -23.45 -17.58 -9.66
N LEU A 16 -23.70 -17.63 -8.36
CA LEU A 16 -23.60 -18.85 -7.55
C LEU A 16 -24.87 -19.71 -7.59
N GLY A 17 -25.95 -19.23 -8.22
CA GLY A 17 -27.22 -19.96 -8.31
C GLY A 17 -27.91 -20.17 -6.96
N LEU A 18 -27.70 -19.27 -5.99
CA LEU A 18 -28.25 -19.39 -4.65
C LEU A 18 -29.75 -19.05 -4.64
N ASP A 19 -30.55 -19.89 -4.01
CA ASP A 19 -31.93 -19.60 -3.69
C ASP A 19 -32.04 -18.52 -2.57
N ALA A 20 -33.26 -18.08 -2.27
CA ALA A 20 -33.47 -17.01 -1.31
C ALA A 20 -33.07 -17.39 0.12
N ASP A 21 -33.31 -18.65 0.51
CA ASP A 21 -33.05 -19.13 1.88
C ASP A 21 -31.56 -19.38 2.09
N THR A 22 -30.88 -20.01 1.13
CA THR A 22 -29.41 -20.16 1.20
C THR A 22 -28.70 -18.81 1.19
N TYR A 23 -29.19 -17.85 0.40
CA TYR A 23 -28.63 -16.50 0.40
C TYR A 23 -28.80 -15.80 1.75
N ARG A 24 -29.99 -15.89 2.38
CA ARG A 24 -30.22 -15.33 3.72
C ARG A 24 -29.38 -16.03 4.79
N ALA A 25 -29.26 -17.34 4.73
CA ALA A 25 -28.41 -18.10 5.64
C ALA A 25 -26.94 -17.66 5.56
N ALA A 26 -26.42 -17.42 4.36
CA ALA A 26 -25.06 -16.90 4.17
C ALA A 26 -24.89 -15.47 4.72
N LEU A 27 -25.90 -14.60 4.55
CA LEU A 27 -25.90 -13.26 5.13
C LEU A 27 -25.92 -13.30 6.65
N LEU A 28 -26.71 -14.19 7.25
CA LEU A 28 -26.78 -14.34 8.70
C LEU A 28 -25.47 -14.91 9.26
N ALA A 29 -24.93 -15.97 8.64
CA ALA A 29 -23.72 -16.64 9.09
C ALA A 29 -22.46 -15.77 9.00
N HIS A 30 -22.30 -14.99 7.92
CA HIS A 30 -21.08 -14.19 7.70
C HIS A 30 -21.26 -12.70 7.96
N GLY A 31 -22.47 -12.18 7.76
CA GLY A 31 -22.82 -10.77 7.91
C GLY A 31 -23.55 -10.44 9.20
N GLY A 32 -24.13 -11.43 9.89
CA GLY A 32 -24.91 -11.24 11.12
C GLY A 32 -26.27 -10.59 10.90
N VAL A 33 -26.75 -10.51 9.66
CA VAL A 33 -28.02 -9.84 9.29
C VAL A 33 -28.81 -10.69 8.30
N GLU A 34 -30.12 -10.55 8.31
CA GLU A 34 -31.00 -11.29 7.38
C GLU A 34 -31.19 -10.55 6.06
N SER A 35 -30.98 -9.23 6.04
CA SER A 35 -31.07 -8.40 4.84
C SER A 35 -29.73 -7.80 4.43
N SER A 36 -29.43 -7.86 3.13
CA SER A 36 -28.24 -7.22 2.56
C SER A 36 -28.23 -5.69 2.71
N SER A 37 -29.39 -5.06 2.92
CA SER A 37 -29.49 -3.61 3.18
C SER A 37 -28.93 -3.21 4.55
N GLU A 38 -28.92 -4.14 5.50
CA GLU A 38 -28.52 -3.92 6.89
C GLU A 38 -27.03 -4.23 7.12
N LEU A 39 -26.34 -4.75 6.11
CA LEU A 39 -24.90 -5.01 6.19
C LEU A 39 -24.11 -3.72 6.42
N ASN A 40 -23.25 -3.76 7.44
CA ASN A 40 -22.16 -2.82 7.60
C ASN A 40 -20.98 -3.20 6.67
N GLU A 41 -19.96 -2.34 6.60
CA GLU A 41 -18.85 -2.51 5.66
C GLU A 41 -18.05 -3.79 5.90
N ASP A 42 -17.82 -4.12 7.17
CA ASP A 42 -17.07 -5.29 7.61
C ASP A 42 -17.84 -6.60 7.33
N GLY A 43 -19.15 -6.63 7.63
CA GLY A 43 -20.05 -7.73 7.29
C GLY A 43 -20.12 -7.97 5.79
N PHE A 44 -20.19 -6.91 4.98
CA PHE A 44 -20.15 -7.03 3.53
C PHE A 44 -18.85 -7.67 3.02
N LEU A 45 -17.70 -7.24 3.54
CA LEU A 45 -16.41 -7.82 3.16
C LEU A 45 -16.34 -9.31 3.51
N ARG A 46 -16.86 -9.72 4.67
CA ARG A 46 -16.95 -11.14 5.06
C ARG A 46 -17.82 -11.95 4.12
N VAL A 47 -19.03 -11.46 3.82
CA VAL A 47 -19.96 -12.13 2.91
C VAL A 47 -19.37 -12.26 1.51
N VAL A 48 -18.80 -11.18 0.97
CA VAL A 48 -18.16 -11.21 -0.35
C VAL A 48 -16.99 -12.20 -0.37
N LYS A 49 -16.15 -12.21 0.68
CA LYS A 49 -15.04 -13.17 0.78
C LYS A 49 -15.52 -14.62 0.82
N HIS A 50 -16.62 -14.88 1.52
CA HIS A 50 -17.24 -16.21 1.52
C HIS A 50 -17.73 -16.58 0.11
N PHE A 51 -18.47 -15.69 -0.56
CA PHE A 51 -18.91 -15.92 -1.93
C PHE A 51 -17.73 -16.14 -2.89
N GLU A 52 -16.63 -15.40 -2.74
CA GLU A 52 -15.40 -15.62 -3.50
C GLU A 52 -14.83 -17.03 -3.29
N SER A 53 -14.86 -17.53 -2.05
CA SER A 53 -14.45 -18.91 -1.75
C SER A 53 -15.39 -19.96 -2.36
N CYS A 54 -16.66 -19.61 -2.59
CA CYS A 54 -17.65 -20.45 -3.26
C CYS A 54 -17.58 -20.34 -4.80
N GLY A 55 -16.66 -19.56 -5.36
CA GLY A 55 -16.48 -19.41 -6.81
C GLY A 55 -17.07 -18.13 -7.42
N PHE A 56 -17.52 -17.18 -6.59
CA PHE A 56 -17.92 -15.86 -7.08
C PHE A 56 -16.68 -15.06 -7.52
N VAL A 57 -16.64 -14.66 -8.78
CA VAL A 57 -15.59 -13.76 -9.27
C VAL A 57 -16.06 -12.33 -9.12
N SER A 58 -15.72 -11.72 -7.98
CA SER A 58 -16.04 -10.33 -7.71
C SER A 58 -15.27 -9.41 -8.65
N ARG A 59 -15.99 -8.60 -9.46
CA ARG A 59 -15.41 -7.41 -10.11
C ARG A 59 -15.26 -6.24 -9.12
N PHE A 60 -15.81 -6.38 -7.91
CA PHE A 60 -15.64 -5.41 -6.85
C PHE A 60 -14.27 -5.64 -6.22
N ASN A 61 -13.33 -4.79 -6.60
CA ASN A 61 -12.05 -4.68 -5.93
C ASN A 61 -12.26 -3.82 -4.67
N PRO A 62 -12.17 -4.38 -3.45
CA PRO A 62 -12.31 -3.57 -2.25
C PRO A 62 -11.28 -2.43 -2.30
N VAL A 63 -11.73 -1.23 -1.98
CA VAL A 63 -10.92 -0.01 -2.03
C VAL A 63 -9.60 -0.27 -1.32
N GLY A 64 -8.48 -0.18 -2.07
CA GLY A 64 -7.13 -0.34 -1.53
C GLY A 64 -6.49 -1.73 -1.63
N LYS A 65 -7.17 -2.77 -2.15
CA LYS A 65 -6.46 -3.97 -2.63
C LYS A 65 -6.12 -3.83 -4.09
N ARG A 66 -4.89 -4.17 -4.48
CA ARG A 66 -4.55 -4.30 -5.91
C ARG A 66 -5.02 -5.67 -6.41
N PRO A 67 -5.58 -5.78 -7.63
CA PRO A 67 -5.91 -7.07 -8.21
C PRO A 67 -4.66 -7.95 -8.27
N ASN A 68 -4.81 -9.24 -7.99
CA ASN A 68 -3.72 -10.18 -8.15
C ASN A 68 -3.35 -10.26 -9.64
N ARG A 69 -2.12 -9.88 -9.96
CA ARG A 69 -1.61 -9.83 -11.33
C ARG A 69 -0.38 -10.72 -11.39
N PRO A 70 -0.49 -11.97 -11.89
CA PRO A 70 0.64 -12.90 -11.96
C PRO A 70 1.87 -12.24 -12.61
N GLY A 71 3.05 -12.42 -11.98
CA GLY A 71 4.31 -11.81 -12.43
C GLY A 71 4.48 -10.31 -12.11
N MET A 72 3.43 -9.62 -11.69
CA MET A 72 3.50 -8.21 -11.28
C MET A 72 3.83 -8.06 -9.79
N ALA A 73 4.26 -6.85 -9.42
CA ALA A 73 4.51 -6.49 -8.04
C ALA A 73 3.28 -6.71 -7.16
N THR A 74 3.50 -7.38 -6.03
CA THR A 74 2.46 -7.61 -5.02
C THR A 74 2.10 -6.31 -4.32
N ASP A 75 0.89 -6.26 -3.76
CA ASP A 75 0.45 -5.12 -2.94
C ASP A 75 1.41 -4.83 -1.78
N ALA A 76 1.95 -5.88 -1.15
CA ALA A 76 2.94 -5.77 -0.08
C ALA A 76 4.25 -5.12 -0.55
N GLN A 77 4.76 -5.51 -1.74
CA GLN A 77 5.95 -4.88 -2.29
C GLN A 77 5.74 -3.40 -2.60
N ILE A 78 4.60 -3.04 -3.20
CA ILE A 78 4.30 -1.64 -3.49
C ILE A 78 4.16 -0.82 -2.20
N LYS A 79 3.45 -1.33 -1.18
CA LYS A 79 3.37 -0.69 0.13
C LYS A 79 4.75 -0.50 0.78
N LYS A 80 5.65 -1.47 0.62
CA LYS A 80 7.02 -1.36 1.12
C LYS A 80 7.83 -0.29 0.38
N ILE A 81 7.69 -0.21 -0.95
CA ILE A 81 8.31 0.86 -1.76
C ILE A 81 7.85 2.23 -1.25
N TYR A 82 6.55 2.40 -1.04
CA TYR A 82 5.99 3.62 -0.47
C TYR A 82 6.58 3.93 0.90
N ALA A 83 6.51 2.99 1.85
CA ALA A 83 7.03 3.20 3.21
C ALA A 83 8.50 3.66 3.19
N GLN A 84 9.34 2.97 2.40
CA GLN A 84 10.75 3.31 2.26
C GLN A 84 10.96 4.67 1.58
N TRP A 85 10.17 4.99 0.56
CA TRP A 85 10.24 6.27 -0.13
C TRP A 85 9.90 7.44 0.81
N TRP A 86 8.82 7.30 1.58
CA TRP A 86 8.40 8.29 2.56
C TRP A 86 9.42 8.44 3.70
N SER A 87 10.07 7.36 4.13
CA SER A 87 11.08 7.43 5.20
C SER A 87 12.35 8.18 4.77
N ILE A 88 12.66 8.21 3.48
CA ILE A 88 13.85 8.92 2.96
C ILE A 88 13.64 10.44 2.97
N GLY A 89 12.40 10.93 2.84
CA GLY A 89 12.11 12.36 2.96
C GLY A 89 12.71 13.28 1.89
N TRP A 90 13.29 12.76 0.81
CA TRP A 90 13.96 13.53 -0.26
C TRP A 90 13.04 14.43 -1.09
N ALA A 91 11.73 14.23 -1.00
CA ALA A 91 10.78 14.95 -1.83
C ALA A 91 10.09 16.08 -1.06
N GLU A 92 9.90 17.20 -1.75
CA GLU A 92 9.08 18.31 -1.27
C GLU A 92 7.66 17.81 -0.94
N LYS A 93 7.10 18.32 0.16
CA LYS A 93 5.75 17.97 0.62
C LYS A 93 4.73 18.21 -0.49
N GLY A 94 3.93 17.19 -0.81
CA GLY A 94 2.96 17.21 -1.90
C GLY A 94 3.52 16.84 -3.28
N ARG A 95 4.84 16.58 -3.41
CA ARG A 95 5.48 16.12 -4.66
C ARG A 95 6.12 14.74 -4.54
N GLU A 96 5.90 14.05 -3.43
CA GLU A 96 6.51 12.76 -3.09
C GLU A 96 6.24 11.72 -4.19
N MET A 97 5.00 11.61 -4.66
CA MET A 97 4.63 10.65 -5.70
C MET A 97 5.19 11.02 -7.08
N LYS A 98 5.27 12.31 -7.41
CA LYS A 98 5.90 12.77 -8.65
C LYS A 98 7.40 12.45 -8.64
N ALA A 99 8.06 12.68 -7.51
CA ALA A 99 9.47 12.39 -7.33
C ALA A 99 9.75 10.88 -7.35
N LEU A 100 8.90 10.05 -6.73
CA LEU A 100 8.99 8.59 -6.82
C LEU A 100 8.91 8.11 -8.26
N ARG A 101 7.93 8.59 -9.03
CA ARG A 101 7.79 8.25 -10.46
C ARG A 101 9.01 8.69 -11.27
N GLY A 102 9.53 9.90 -11.00
CA GLY A 102 10.78 10.36 -11.61
C GLY A 102 11.98 9.46 -11.30
N PHE A 103 12.10 8.99 -10.06
CA PHE A 103 13.12 8.04 -9.65
C PHE A 103 12.97 6.68 -10.37
N LEU A 104 11.76 6.12 -10.38
CA LEU A 104 11.45 4.86 -11.08
C LEU A 104 11.78 4.99 -12.58
N GLN A 105 11.41 6.10 -13.20
CA GLN A 105 11.66 6.32 -14.61
C GLN A 105 13.16 6.45 -14.92
N LYS A 106 13.90 7.19 -14.09
CA LYS A 106 15.34 7.42 -14.29
C LYS A 106 16.18 6.15 -14.07
N ARG A 107 15.84 5.34 -13.06
CA ARG A 107 16.67 4.21 -12.61
C ARG A 107 16.21 2.84 -13.12
N PHE A 108 14.90 2.67 -13.31
CA PHE A 108 14.30 1.38 -13.65
C PHE A 108 13.54 1.40 -14.97
N ARG A 109 13.44 2.58 -15.63
CA ARG A 109 12.69 2.80 -16.88
C ARG A 109 11.23 2.35 -16.74
N VAL A 110 10.62 2.74 -15.63
CA VAL A 110 9.21 2.43 -15.31
C VAL A 110 8.50 3.72 -14.92
N ASP A 111 7.43 4.05 -15.63
CA ASP A 111 6.70 5.31 -15.43
C ASP A 111 5.83 5.32 -14.17
N HIS A 112 5.36 4.16 -13.73
CA HIS A 112 4.45 4.02 -12.59
C HIS A 112 4.68 2.70 -11.86
N GLU A 113 4.57 2.72 -10.54
CA GLU A 113 4.70 1.55 -9.66
C GLU A 113 3.70 0.42 -10.00
N ASN A 114 2.61 0.73 -10.72
CA ASN A 114 1.66 -0.27 -11.20
C ASN A 114 2.26 -1.19 -12.26
N PHE A 115 3.30 -0.76 -12.97
CA PHE A 115 3.96 -1.50 -14.05
C PHE A 115 5.21 -2.25 -13.57
N LEU A 116 5.48 -2.26 -12.26
CA LEU A 116 6.57 -3.06 -11.72
C LEU A 116 6.22 -4.54 -11.76
N THR A 117 7.15 -5.35 -12.25
CA THR A 117 7.15 -6.80 -12.06
C THR A 117 7.56 -7.14 -10.63
N PHE A 118 7.30 -8.37 -10.20
CA PHE A 118 7.73 -8.86 -8.88
C PHE A 118 9.23 -8.65 -8.65
N GLU A 119 10.06 -9.02 -9.63
CA GLU A 119 11.52 -8.89 -9.56
C GLU A 119 11.97 -7.43 -9.58
N LYS A 120 11.39 -6.59 -10.46
CA LYS A 120 11.72 -5.16 -10.50
C LYS A 120 11.35 -4.47 -9.20
N ALA A 121 10.22 -4.81 -8.59
CA ALA A 121 9.83 -4.24 -7.30
C ALA A 121 10.82 -4.59 -6.18
N HIS A 122 11.34 -5.83 -6.17
CA HIS A 122 12.41 -6.21 -5.26
C HIS A 122 13.66 -5.34 -5.45
N SER A 123 14.11 -5.16 -6.69
CA SER A 123 15.26 -4.30 -7.03
C SER A 123 15.05 -2.83 -6.65
N VAL A 124 13.82 -2.32 -6.76
CA VAL A 124 13.48 -0.96 -6.28
C VAL A 124 13.61 -0.86 -4.76
N ILE A 125 13.07 -1.83 -4.02
CA ILE A 125 13.15 -1.86 -2.55
C ILE A 125 14.61 -1.84 -2.09
N GLU A 126 15.46 -2.68 -2.68
CA GLU A 126 16.88 -2.74 -2.33
C GLU A 126 17.63 -1.45 -2.69
N ALA A 127 17.29 -0.81 -3.80
CA ALA A 127 17.86 0.50 -4.15
C ALA A 127 17.46 1.59 -3.15
N LEU A 128 16.19 1.60 -2.71
CA LEU A 128 15.70 2.56 -1.73
C LEU A 128 16.31 2.34 -0.34
N LYS A 129 16.57 1.09 0.06
CA LYS A 129 17.33 0.79 1.29
C LYS A 129 18.72 1.40 1.25
N LYS A 130 19.50 1.11 0.21
CA LYS A 130 20.86 1.64 0.04
C LYS A 130 20.90 3.17 0.05
N ILE A 131 19.88 3.80 -0.51
CA ILE A 131 19.71 5.24 -0.48
C ILE A 131 19.48 5.75 0.96
N GLY A 132 18.51 5.16 1.68
CA GLY A 132 18.22 5.55 3.05
C GLY A 132 19.38 5.31 4.01
N GLU A 133 20.14 4.23 3.82
CA GLU A 133 21.36 3.94 4.59
C GLU A 133 22.45 4.99 4.35
N ARG A 134 22.62 5.44 3.10
CA ARG A 134 23.59 6.49 2.76
C ARG A 134 23.20 7.83 3.38
N ASP A 135 21.94 8.21 3.30
CA ASP A 135 21.43 9.48 3.84
C ASP A 135 21.47 9.53 5.38
N GLY A 136 21.07 8.42 6.01
CA GLY A 136 21.17 8.26 7.46
C GLY A 136 22.60 8.16 7.98
N ASN A 137 23.56 7.74 7.16
CA ASN A 137 24.99 7.74 7.51
C ASN A 137 25.66 9.10 7.26
N ASP A 138 25.24 9.83 6.21
CA ASP A 138 25.69 11.19 5.90
C ASP A 138 25.25 12.19 6.99
N SER A 139 24.01 12.05 7.47
CA SER A 139 23.48 12.84 8.59
C SER A 139 24.28 12.65 9.87
N ARG A 140 24.63 11.39 10.19
CA ARG A 140 25.43 11.03 11.37
C ARG A 140 26.88 11.48 11.26
N ASN A 141 27.49 11.46 10.08
CA ASN A 141 28.88 11.88 9.90
C ASN A 141 29.05 13.40 9.96
N ARG A 142 28.03 14.16 9.53
CA ARG A 142 28.05 15.64 9.53
C ARG A 142 28.00 16.26 10.93
N GLU A 143 27.49 15.51 11.93
CA GLU A 143 27.50 15.93 13.34
C GLU A 143 28.88 15.75 14.01
N ILE A 144 29.78 14.94 13.44
CA ILE A 144 31.10 14.63 14.03
C ILE A 144 32.15 15.70 13.66
N ASP A 145 32.02 16.33 12.48
CA ASP A 145 32.93 17.38 11.99
C ASP A 145 32.67 18.79 12.59
N GLY A 146 31.61 18.97 13.38
CA GLY A 146 31.24 20.27 13.99
C GLY A 146 32.00 20.65 15.27
N GLY A 147 33.00 19.86 15.68
CA GLY A 147 33.51 19.86 17.05
C GLY A 147 35.00 20.14 17.25
N VAL A 148 35.65 21.06 16.52
CA VAL A 148 36.88 21.73 17.02
C VAL A 148 36.92 23.17 16.51
N SER A 149 36.65 24.11 17.40
CA SER A 149 37.20 25.48 17.34
C SER A 149 37.72 25.81 18.73
N SER A 150 38.96 25.38 18.99
CA SER A 150 39.73 25.81 20.16
C SER A 150 40.22 27.24 19.92
N THR A 151 39.64 28.20 20.63
CA THR A 151 40.23 29.53 20.77
C THR A 151 41.50 29.44 21.63
N PRO A 152 42.64 30.00 21.20
CA PRO A 152 43.81 30.07 22.06
C PRO A 152 43.62 31.19 23.09
N LYS A 153 43.92 30.87 24.35
CA LYS A 153 43.93 31.78 25.49
C LYS A 153 44.80 33.01 25.22
N ARG A 154 44.22 34.20 25.38
CA ARG A 154 44.99 35.44 25.57
C ARG A 154 45.07 35.69 27.08
N GLY A 155 46.28 35.61 27.63
CA GLY A 155 46.57 35.83 29.05
C GLY A 155 46.37 37.28 29.49
N PRO A 156 46.39 37.55 30.80
CA PRO A 156 46.15 38.89 31.35
C PRO A 156 47.47 39.66 31.51
N GLU A 157 47.47 40.98 31.29
CA GLU A 157 48.30 41.97 32.00
C GLU A 157 47.94 43.38 31.51
N LYS A 158 47.39 44.22 32.41
CA LYS A 158 48.00 45.40 33.08
C LYS A 158 47.81 46.70 32.29
#